data_AF-A0A386HSR1-F1
#
_entry.id   AF-A0A386HSR1-F1
#
_cell.length_a   1.000
_cell.length_b   1.000
_cell.length_c   1.000
_cell.angle_alpha   90.00
_cell.angle_beta   90.00
_cell.angle_gamma   90.00
#
_symmetry.space_group_name_H-M   'P 1'
#
loop_
_entity.id
_entity.type
_entity.pdbx_description
1 polymer ?
#
loop_
_entity_poly.entity_id
_entity_poly.type
_entity_poly.pdbx_seq_one_letter_code
_entity_poly.pdbx_strand_id
1 'polypeptide(L)'
;MAELGFKGPLHKQISETLTFLRTNVLGERIVKFPDRAEAARFYNFPYRALEEVLSNAVYHKSYELGAPIEVQVFPDKITVLSYPAPMPPVDGNMLKNQRLILSREYRNRRIGDFLKELHLTEGRGSGFPIIYREMKNNGSPAPVFETDDKTYTMVTLKVHPEYLKSLDEIDGAGTSVIMFSINSLDGLNDFLKKKLDGAVDGASAHIQNLLGATVHSKVMEFLEATLNWTYRKELFEKIGFSNNTQNRAKYLDPLIENDWIVKEFPDKSTSPNQRYKITESGLRLLNLISTK
;
A
#
# COMPACT_ATOMS: atom_id res chain seq x y z
N MET A 1 -11.50 -11.52 -2.21
CA MET A 1 -10.69 -10.45 -2.84
C MET A 1 -11.43 -9.14 -2.62
N ALA A 2 -10.84 -8.20 -1.89
CA ALA A 2 -11.45 -6.89 -1.64
C ALA A 2 -11.25 -5.99 -2.87
N GLU A 3 -12.34 -5.39 -3.35
CA GLU A 3 -12.33 -4.44 -4.47
C GLU A 3 -12.57 -3.03 -3.93
N LEU A 4 -11.73 -2.06 -4.34
CA LEU A 4 -11.87 -0.65 -3.96
C LEU A 4 -11.96 0.22 -5.22
N GLY A 5 -13.07 0.95 -5.35
CA GLY A 5 -13.29 1.85 -6.47
C GLY A 5 -13.06 3.32 -6.10
N PHE A 6 -12.18 4.00 -6.82
CA PHE A 6 -11.97 5.45 -6.72
C PHE A 6 -12.86 6.19 -7.72
N LYS A 7 -13.64 7.17 -7.24
CA LYS A 7 -14.67 7.87 -8.05
C LYS A 7 -14.43 9.39 -8.08
N GLY A 8 -15.12 10.09 -8.97
CA GLY A 8 -15.04 11.55 -9.10
C GLY A 8 -14.13 12.01 -10.25
N PRO A 9 -13.58 13.23 -10.20
CA PRO A 9 -12.69 13.74 -11.24
C PRO A 9 -11.40 12.91 -11.39
N LEU A 10 -10.85 12.82 -12.62
CA LEU A 10 -9.67 11.99 -12.91
C LEU A 10 -8.46 12.29 -12.02
N HIS A 11 -8.17 13.57 -11.76
CA HIS A 11 -7.05 13.96 -10.90
C HIS A 11 -7.21 13.43 -9.46
N LYS A 12 -8.44 13.39 -8.93
CA LYS A 12 -8.73 12.81 -7.62
C LYS A 12 -8.58 11.30 -7.64
N GLN A 13 -9.13 10.63 -8.66
CA GLN A 13 -8.98 9.18 -8.80
C GLN A 13 -7.50 8.75 -8.79
N ILE A 14 -6.64 9.46 -9.54
CA ILE A 14 -5.19 9.20 -9.57
C ILE A 14 -4.57 9.46 -8.19
N SER A 15 -4.81 10.64 -7.62
CA SER A 15 -4.20 11.04 -6.33
C SER A 15 -4.62 10.13 -5.19
N GLU A 16 -5.90 9.76 -5.11
CA GLU A 16 -6.42 8.85 -4.08
C GLU A 16 -5.89 7.43 -4.26
N THR A 17 -5.80 6.94 -5.50
CA THR A 17 -5.18 5.63 -5.79
C THR A 17 -3.71 5.61 -5.36
N LEU A 18 -2.94 6.64 -5.73
CA LEU A 18 -1.52 6.74 -5.36
C LEU A 18 -1.32 6.90 -3.86
N THR A 19 -2.18 7.67 -3.19
CA THR A 19 -2.18 7.80 -1.73
C THR A 19 -2.47 6.47 -1.08
N PHE A 20 -3.49 5.74 -1.57
CA PHE A 20 -3.82 4.42 -1.08
C PHE A 20 -2.63 3.46 -1.23
N LEU A 21 -2.01 3.37 -2.42
CA LEU A 21 -0.85 2.51 -2.63
C LEU A 21 0.31 2.90 -1.73
N ARG A 22 0.61 4.20 -1.60
CA ARG A 22 1.70 4.70 -0.75
C ARG A 22 1.52 4.35 0.71
N THR A 23 0.30 4.48 1.23
CA THR A 23 0.01 4.26 2.66
C THR A 23 -0.18 2.79 2.99
N ASN A 24 -0.81 2.02 2.09
CA ASN A 24 -1.29 0.67 2.40
C ASN A 24 -0.47 -0.46 1.75
N VAL A 25 0.28 -0.16 0.69
CA VAL A 25 1.01 -1.15 -0.10
C VAL A 25 2.51 -0.91 -0.08
N LEU A 26 2.98 0.34 -0.10
CA LEU A 26 4.42 0.60 -0.16
C LEU A 26 5.07 0.51 1.22
N GLY A 27 6.13 -0.29 1.31
CA GLY A 27 6.92 -0.46 2.52
C GLY A 27 8.40 -0.25 2.26
N GLU A 28 9.05 0.58 3.06
CA GLU A 28 10.50 0.76 3.05
C GLU A 28 11.20 -0.36 3.83
N ARG A 29 12.37 -0.79 3.36
CA ARG A 29 13.30 -1.65 4.08
C ARG A 29 14.69 -1.06 4.10
N ILE A 30 15.38 -1.34 5.20
CA ILE A 30 16.77 -0.97 5.44
C ILE A 30 17.52 -2.25 5.76
N VAL A 31 18.42 -2.66 4.87
CA VAL A 31 19.25 -3.86 5.05
C VAL A 31 20.69 -3.42 5.28
N LYS A 32 21.29 -3.92 6.37
CA LYS A 32 22.72 -3.73 6.65
C LYS A 32 23.48 -4.92 6.10
N PHE A 33 24.40 -4.67 5.19
CA PHE A 33 25.27 -5.72 4.68
C PHE A 33 26.58 -5.76 5.50
N PRO A 34 27.09 -6.93 5.90
CA PRO A 34 28.31 -7.04 6.70
C PRO A 34 29.56 -6.47 6.00
N ASP A 35 29.56 -6.44 4.67
CA ASP A 35 30.65 -6.01 3.80
C ASP A 35 30.61 -4.52 3.44
N ARG A 36 29.59 -3.77 3.88
CA ARG A 36 29.42 -2.35 3.55
C ARG A 36 29.05 -1.52 4.78
N ALA A 37 29.68 -0.36 4.91
CA ALA A 37 29.39 0.58 6.01
C ALA A 37 27.99 1.23 5.89
N GLU A 38 27.49 1.38 4.66
CA GLU A 38 26.20 2.00 4.38
C GLU A 38 25.07 0.96 4.32
N ALA A 39 23.95 1.25 4.96
CA ALA A 39 22.75 0.43 4.87
C ALA A 39 22.03 0.69 3.54
N ALA A 40 21.65 -0.37 2.82
CA ALA A 40 20.86 -0.26 1.60
C ALA A 40 19.39 0.00 1.96
N ARG A 41 18.83 1.07 1.40
CA ARG A 41 17.42 1.43 1.55
C ARG A 41 16.69 1.19 0.24
N PHE A 42 15.61 0.42 0.29
CA PHE A 42 14.77 0.13 -0.88
C PHE A 42 13.31 -0.03 -0.47
N TYR A 43 12.40 0.14 -1.41
CA TYR A 43 10.99 -0.16 -1.23
C TYR A 43 10.64 -1.51 -1.84
N ASN A 44 9.54 -2.12 -1.39
CA ASN A 44 8.96 -3.28 -2.10
C ASN A 44 8.65 -2.94 -3.57
N PHE A 45 8.07 -1.77 -3.83
CA PHE A 45 7.89 -1.20 -5.17
C PHE A 45 8.25 0.29 -5.19
N PRO A 46 8.95 0.79 -6.22
CA PRO A 46 9.28 2.21 -6.30
C PRO A 46 8.06 3.07 -6.63
N TYR A 47 7.73 4.03 -5.75
CA TYR A 47 6.57 4.92 -5.88
C TYR A 47 6.52 5.63 -7.24
N ARG A 48 7.65 6.19 -7.70
CA ARG A 48 7.73 6.92 -8.97
C ARG A 48 7.42 6.04 -10.19
N ALA A 49 7.77 4.75 -10.16
CA ALA A 49 7.41 3.83 -11.23
C ALA A 49 5.89 3.58 -11.25
N LEU A 50 5.26 3.41 -10.08
CA LEU A 50 3.80 3.23 -9.98
C LEU A 50 3.04 4.47 -10.45
N GLU A 51 3.50 5.66 -10.05
CA GLU A 51 2.97 6.94 -10.50
C GLU A 51 3.00 7.03 -12.04
N GLU A 52 4.13 6.70 -12.64
CA GLU A 52 4.29 6.75 -14.09
C GLU A 52 3.43 5.70 -14.82
N VAL A 53 3.31 4.48 -14.28
CA VAL A 53 2.45 3.43 -14.85
C VAL A 53 0.97 3.84 -14.82
N LEU A 54 0.48 4.32 -13.66
CA LEU A 54 -0.91 4.75 -13.53
C LEU A 54 -1.23 5.95 -14.42
N SER A 55 -0.30 6.90 -14.52
CA SER A 55 -0.42 8.05 -15.39
C SER A 55 -0.52 7.65 -16.86
N ASN A 56 0.35 6.75 -17.32
CA ASN A 56 0.28 6.22 -18.68
C ASN A 56 -1.02 5.43 -18.92
N ALA A 57 -1.49 4.66 -17.94
CA ALA A 57 -2.75 3.95 -18.05
C ALA A 57 -3.93 4.92 -18.29
N VAL A 58 -3.98 6.05 -17.58
CA VAL A 58 -4.99 7.12 -17.78
C VAL A 58 -4.84 7.78 -19.14
N TYR A 59 -3.62 8.09 -19.56
CA TYR A 59 -3.35 8.79 -20.82
C TYR A 59 -3.79 7.98 -22.04
N HIS A 60 -3.63 6.66 -21.98
CA HIS A 60 -3.88 5.75 -23.11
C HIS A 60 -5.22 5.01 -23.03
N LYS A 61 -5.96 5.13 -21.93
CA LYS A 61 -7.29 4.54 -21.74
C LYS A 61 -8.28 4.97 -22.83
N SER A 62 -9.11 4.06 -23.33
CA SER A 62 -10.32 4.44 -24.06
C SER A 62 -11.44 4.72 -23.08
N TYR A 63 -11.88 5.97 -23.03
CA TYR A 63 -13.04 6.38 -22.23
C TYR A 63 -14.38 5.97 -22.85
N GLU A 64 -14.38 5.45 -24.07
CA GLU A 64 -15.59 4.96 -24.76
C GLU A 64 -15.95 3.52 -24.36
N LEU A 65 -14.97 2.70 -23.94
CA LEU A 65 -15.18 1.28 -23.63
C LEU A 65 -15.82 1.02 -22.26
N GLY A 66 -15.92 2.03 -21.39
CA GLY A 66 -16.48 1.90 -20.04
C GLY A 66 -15.66 1.05 -19.05
N ALA A 67 -14.72 0.22 -19.52
CA ALA A 67 -13.85 -0.60 -18.68
C ALA A 67 -12.97 0.29 -17.77
N PRO A 68 -12.82 -0.01 -16.47
CA PRO A 68 -11.96 0.75 -15.55
C PRO A 68 -10.46 0.50 -15.83
N ILE A 69 -9.59 1.23 -15.13
CA ILE A 69 -8.17 0.83 -15.01
C ILE A 69 -8.13 -0.04 -13.77
N GLU A 70 -7.60 -1.25 -13.88
CA GLU A 70 -7.55 -2.20 -12.78
C GLU A 70 -6.13 -2.27 -12.24
N VAL A 71 -5.99 -2.09 -10.92
CA VAL A 71 -4.72 -2.21 -10.21
C VAL A 71 -4.81 -3.42 -9.29
N GLN A 72 -4.10 -4.49 -9.62
CA GLN A 72 -4.10 -5.70 -8.81
C GLN A 72 -2.78 -5.77 -8.04
N VAL A 73 -2.90 -5.92 -6.72
CA VAL A 73 -1.75 -5.99 -5.81
C VAL A 73 -1.62 -7.42 -5.31
N PHE A 74 -0.49 -8.04 -5.62
CA PHE A 74 -0.10 -9.36 -5.15
C PHE A 74 1.12 -9.22 -4.21
N PRO A 75 1.43 -10.25 -3.39
CA PRO A 75 2.62 -10.21 -2.54
C PRO A 75 3.93 -10.00 -3.31
N ASP A 76 4.01 -10.53 -4.53
CA ASP A 76 5.22 -10.55 -5.36
C ASP A 76 5.20 -9.54 -6.52
N LYS A 77 4.05 -8.93 -6.82
CA LYS A 77 3.90 -8.02 -7.96
C LYS A 77 2.70 -7.08 -7.85
N ILE A 78 2.75 -5.98 -8.58
CA ILE A 78 1.59 -5.13 -8.87
C ILE A 78 1.35 -5.18 -10.38
N THR A 79 0.11 -5.44 -10.80
CA THR A 79 -0.30 -5.34 -12.20
C THR A 79 -1.26 -4.17 -12.40
N VAL A 80 -1.07 -3.45 -13.50
CA VAL A 80 -1.98 -2.39 -13.94
C VAL A 80 -2.49 -2.76 -15.33
N LEU A 81 -3.79 -3.03 -15.41
CA LEU A 81 -4.49 -3.41 -16.64
C LEU A 81 -5.34 -2.23 -17.12
N SER A 82 -5.19 -1.89 -18.41
CA SER A 82 -5.96 -0.83 -19.06
C SER A 82 -6.37 -1.26 -20.47
N TYR A 83 -7.46 -0.69 -20.95
CA TYR A 83 -8.01 -0.90 -22.29
C TYR A 83 -8.00 0.42 -23.07
N PRO A 84 -7.62 0.44 -24.36
CA PRO A 84 -7.41 -0.72 -25.22
C PRO A 84 -5.92 -1.13 -25.31
N ALA A 85 -5.61 -1.98 -26.29
CA ALA A 85 -4.24 -2.21 -26.75
C ALA A 85 -3.58 -0.91 -27.27
N PRO A 86 -2.23 -0.90 -27.42
CA PRO A 86 -1.50 0.25 -27.93
C PRO A 86 -1.98 0.68 -29.32
N MET A 87 -1.81 1.96 -29.63
CA MET A 87 -2.14 2.47 -30.96
C MET A 87 -0.93 2.30 -31.90
N PRO A 88 -1.15 1.88 -33.16
CA PRO A 88 -0.10 1.89 -34.17
C PRO A 88 0.59 3.27 -34.26
N PRO A 89 1.91 3.33 -34.47
CA PRO A 89 2.80 2.23 -34.82
C PRO A 89 3.32 1.40 -33.64
N VAL A 90 2.87 1.66 -32.40
CA VAL A 90 3.31 0.90 -31.23
C VAL A 90 2.60 -0.45 -31.19
N ASP A 91 3.37 -1.53 -31.11
CA ASP A 91 2.88 -2.90 -30.93
C ASP A 91 3.46 -3.56 -29.67
N GLY A 92 2.99 -4.77 -29.37
CA GLY A 92 3.39 -5.54 -28.21
C GLY A 92 4.83 -6.00 -28.25
N ASN A 93 5.40 -6.17 -29.44
CA ASN A 93 6.82 -6.47 -29.60
C ASN A 93 7.68 -5.27 -29.19
N MET A 94 7.29 -4.05 -29.59
CA MET A 94 7.91 -2.81 -29.14
C MET A 94 7.75 -2.63 -27.63
N LEU A 95 6.57 -2.86 -27.06
CA LEU A 95 6.34 -2.78 -25.61
C LEU A 95 7.24 -3.74 -24.82
N LYS A 96 7.39 -4.97 -25.30
CA LYS A 96 8.20 -6.01 -24.62
C LYS A 96 9.70 -5.74 -24.71
N ASN A 97 10.18 -5.28 -25.87
CA ASN A 97 11.60 -5.28 -26.18
C ASN A 97 12.25 -3.89 -26.16
N GLN A 98 11.48 -2.81 -26.26
CA GLN A 98 12.01 -1.44 -26.33
C GLN A 98 11.83 -0.71 -25.00
N ARG A 99 12.95 -0.15 -24.51
CA ARG A 99 12.97 0.68 -23.29
C ARG A 99 12.64 2.15 -23.56
N LEU A 100 12.56 2.53 -24.84
CA LEU A 100 12.22 3.86 -25.30
C LEU A 100 11.33 3.73 -26.54
N ILE A 101 10.12 4.27 -26.45
CA ILE A 101 9.17 4.34 -27.56
C ILE A 101 9.10 5.81 -27.98
N LEU A 102 9.50 6.09 -29.21
CA LEU A 102 9.56 7.47 -29.74
C LEU A 102 8.20 7.98 -30.25
N SER A 103 7.18 7.11 -30.32
CA SER A 103 5.82 7.53 -30.62
C SER A 103 5.34 8.49 -29.53
N ARG A 104 4.93 9.69 -29.93
CA ARG A 104 4.44 10.74 -29.02
C ARG A 104 2.91 10.83 -29.00
N GLU A 105 2.25 9.86 -29.61
CA GLU A 105 0.80 9.86 -29.74
C GLU A 105 0.13 9.27 -28.50
N TYR A 106 -0.40 10.17 -27.69
CA TYR A 106 -1.27 9.83 -26.57
C TYR A 106 -2.73 9.87 -27.03
N ARG A 107 -3.50 8.83 -26.72
CA ARG A 107 -4.94 8.77 -27.06
C ARG A 107 -5.68 9.98 -26.50
N ASN A 108 -5.39 10.34 -25.26
CA ASN A 108 -6.02 11.46 -24.57
C ASN A 108 -5.04 12.60 -24.30
N ARG A 109 -4.45 13.17 -25.36
CA ARG A 109 -3.47 14.26 -25.25
C ARG A 109 -3.91 15.43 -24.35
N ARG A 110 -5.18 15.86 -24.44
CA ARG A 110 -5.72 16.95 -23.61
C ARG A 110 -5.78 16.59 -22.12
N ILE A 111 -6.09 15.34 -21.79
CA ILE A 111 -6.09 14.85 -20.41
C ILE A 111 -4.65 14.87 -19.89
N GLY A 112 -3.69 14.46 -20.70
CA GLY A 112 -2.29 14.52 -20.31
C GLY A 112 -1.75 15.93 -20.08
N ASP A 113 -2.07 16.86 -20.99
CA ASP A 113 -1.68 18.27 -20.83
C ASP A 113 -2.25 18.86 -19.53
N PHE A 114 -3.51 18.56 -19.20
CA PHE A 114 -4.15 18.96 -17.94
C PHE A 114 -3.48 18.35 -16.70
N LEU A 115 -3.18 17.04 -16.71
CA LEU A 115 -2.54 16.38 -15.56
C LEU A 115 -1.09 16.85 -15.34
N LYS A 116 -0.40 17.23 -16.41
CA LYS A 116 0.92 17.85 -16.34
C LYS A 116 0.87 19.24 -15.70
N GLU A 117 -0.14 20.06 -16.03
CA GLU A 117 -0.36 21.37 -15.38
C GLU A 117 -0.65 21.22 -13.88
N LEU A 118 -1.30 20.13 -13.47
CA LEU A 118 -1.52 19.80 -12.07
C LEU A 118 -0.29 19.19 -11.36
N HIS A 119 0.86 19.10 -12.03
CA HIS A 119 2.09 18.49 -11.52
C HIS A 119 1.93 17.03 -11.06
N LEU A 120 0.96 16.30 -11.61
CA LEU A 120 0.71 14.89 -11.29
C LEU A 120 1.55 13.92 -12.13
N THR A 121 2.13 14.39 -13.24
CA THR A 121 2.89 13.57 -14.19
C THR A 121 4.05 14.35 -14.78
N GLU A 122 5.20 13.70 -15.00
CA GLU A 122 6.27 14.28 -15.82
C GLU A 122 5.89 14.25 -17.31
N GLY A 123 6.61 15.01 -18.16
CA GLY A 123 6.21 15.29 -19.55
C GLY A 123 6.16 14.08 -20.51
N ARG A 124 5.98 14.37 -21.80
CA ARG A 124 5.81 13.35 -22.86
C ARG A 124 7.09 12.57 -23.14
N GLY A 125 6.96 11.25 -23.36
CA GLY A 125 8.03 10.39 -23.87
C GLY A 125 9.10 9.96 -22.86
N SER A 126 8.97 10.35 -21.58
CA SER A 126 9.89 9.94 -20.51
C SER A 126 9.42 8.71 -19.73
N GLY A 127 8.18 8.26 -19.93
CA GLY A 127 7.55 7.28 -19.04
C GLY A 127 8.25 5.93 -18.95
N PHE A 128 8.51 5.29 -20.09
CA PHE A 128 9.24 4.02 -20.13
C PHE A 128 10.64 4.17 -19.51
N PRO A 129 11.47 5.14 -19.94
CA PRO A 129 12.76 5.39 -19.30
C PRO A 129 12.69 5.61 -17.78
N ILE A 130 11.71 6.35 -17.29
CA ILE A 130 11.49 6.58 -15.85
C ILE A 130 11.20 5.25 -15.17
N ILE A 131 10.21 4.47 -15.62
CA ILE A 131 9.86 3.19 -15.00
C ILE A 131 11.09 2.26 -14.93
N TYR A 132 11.81 2.08 -16.05
CA TYR A 132 13.01 1.24 -16.06
C TYR A 132 14.11 1.76 -15.14
N ARG A 133 14.33 3.08 -15.09
CA ARG A 133 15.34 3.72 -14.22
C ARG A 133 14.99 3.54 -12.75
N GLU A 134 13.75 3.82 -12.36
CA GLU A 134 13.32 3.72 -10.97
C GLU A 134 13.32 2.27 -10.47
N MET A 135 12.89 1.32 -11.29
CA MET A 135 12.99 -0.12 -10.96
C MET A 135 14.45 -0.55 -10.77
N LYS A 136 15.36 -0.11 -11.66
CA LYS A 136 16.80 -0.38 -11.55
C LYS A 136 17.42 0.26 -10.31
N ASN A 137 17.12 1.53 -10.04
CA ASN A 137 17.66 2.26 -8.88
C ASN A 137 17.20 1.65 -7.56
N ASN A 138 15.96 1.15 -7.52
CA ASN A 138 15.43 0.45 -6.35
C ASN A 138 16.01 -0.96 -6.17
N GLY A 139 16.67 -1.54 -7.19
CA GLY A 139 17.15 -2.92 -7.18
C GLY A 139 16.09 -3.97 -7.55
N SER A 140 14.93 -3.54 -8.03
CA SER A 140 13.81 -4.43 -8.39
C SER A 140 13.99 -5.04 -9.80
N PRO A 141 13.37 -6.19 -10.09
CA PRO A 141 13.38 -6.75 -11.44
C PRO A 141 12.76 -5.79 -12.46
N ALA A 142 13.17 -5.89 -13.72
CA ALA A 142 12.63 -5.04 -14.77
C ALA A 142 11.09 -5.17 -14.89
N PRO A 143 10.39 -4.06 -15.22
CA PRO A 143 8.96 -4.10 -15.48
C PRO A 143 8.65 -4.98 -16.70
N VAL A 144 7.47 -5.61 -16.70
CA VAL A 144 6.99 -6.41 -17.84
C VAL A 144 5.78 -5.71 -18.45
N PHE A 145 5.80 -5.53 -19.77
CA PHE A 145 4.70 -4.94 -20.53
C PHE A 145 4.09 -6.02 -21.43
N GLU A 146 2.78 -6.21 -21.34
CA GLU A 146 2.05 -7.25 -22.07
C GLU A 146 0.82 -6.66 -22.76
N THR A 147 0.54 -7.15 -23.95
CA THR A 147 -0.65 -6.83 -24.74
C THR A 147 -0.88 -7.97 -25.72
N ASP A 148 -2.12 -8.14 -26.16
CA ASP A 148 -2.51 -9.00 -27.28
C ASP A 148 -2.63 -8.23 -28.60
N ASP A 149 -2.19 -6.96 -28.62
CA ASP A 149 -2.29 -6.01 -29.74
C ASP A 149 -3.72 -5.67 -30.20
N LYS A 150 -4.73 -6.13 -29.46
CA LYS A 150 -6.14 -6.02 -29.86
C LYS A 150 -7.01 -5.40 -28.78
N THR A 151 -6.84 -5.85 -27.55
CA THR A 151 -7.79 -5.59 -26.48
C THR A 151 -7.19 -4.81 -25.32
N TYR A 152 -6.03 -5.18 -24.79
CA TYR A 152 -5.55 -4.61 -23.52
C TYR A 152 -4.07 -4.25 -23.52
N THR A 153 -3.68 -3.43 -22.56
CA THR A 153 -2.29 -3.23 -22.16
C THR A 153 -2.17 -3.51 -20.66
N MET A 154 -1.23 -4.36 -20.29
CA MET A 154 -0.94 -4.72 -18.90
C MET A 154 0.51 -4.43 -18.57
N VAL A 155 0.75 -3.78 -17.43
CA VAL A 155 2.09 -3.53 -16.91
C VAL A 155 2.24 -4.26 -15.59
N THR A 156 3.32 -5.02 -15.42
CA THR A 156 3.65 -5.73 -14.19
C THR A 156 4.93 -5.16 -13.59
N LEU A 157 4.85 -4.68 -12.36
CA LEU A 157 6.00 -4.32 -11.53
C LEU A 157 6.24 -5.46 -10.54
N LYS A 158 7.44 -6.05 -10.56
CA LYS A 158 7.82 -7.10 -9.61
C LYS A 158 8.42 -6.48 -8.35
N VAL A 159 8.16 -7.12 -7.22
CA VAL A 159 8.66 -6.69 -5.91
C VAL A 159 10.19 -6.79 -5.86
N HIS A 160 10.81 -5.98 -5.00
CA HIS A 160 12.25 -6.10 -4.72
C HIS A 160 12.62 -7.51 -4.18
N PRO A 161 13.65 -8.19 -4.70
CA PRO A 161 13.94 -9.59 -4.34
C PRO A 161 14.29 -9.78 -2.86
N GLU A 162 15.05 -8.86 -2.26
CA GLU A 162 15.38 -8.93 -0.82
C GLU A 162 14.14 -8.68 0.06
N TYR A 163 13.10 -8.04 -0.48
CA TYR A 163 11.83 -7.90 0.22
C TYR A 163 11.11 -9.26 0.28
N LEU A 164 11.17 -10.08 -0.78
CA LEU A 164 10.63 -11.45 -0.78
C LEU A 164 11.43 -12.39 0.13
N LYS A 165 12.77 -12.35 0.06
CA LYS A 165 13.61 -13.19 0.93
C LYS A 165 13.35 -12.91 2.40
N SER A 166 13.09 -11.64 2.77
CA SER A 166 12.71 -11.31 4.14
C SER A 166 11.34 -11.88 4.55
N LEU A 167 10.46 -12.22 3.59
CA LEU A 167 9.23 -12.98 3.86
C LEU A 167 9.53 -14.48 3.99
N ASP A 168 10.43 -15.02 3.16
CA ASP A 168 10.82 -16.44 3.13
C ASP A 168 11.71 -16.85 4.33
N GLU A 169 12.60 -15.97 4.81
CA GLU A 169 13.44 -16.19 6.01
C GLU A 169 12.60 -16.21 7.29
N ILE A 170 11.41 -15.60 7.25
CA ILE A 170 10.40 -15.72 8.30
C ILE A 170 9.61 -17.05 8.15
N ASP A 171 9.51 -17.61 6.95
CA ASP A 171 8.76 -18.84 6.65
C ASP A 171 9.43 -20.14 7.13
N GLY A 172 10.72 -20.13 7.46
CA GLY A 172 11.39 -21.24 8.15
C GLY A 172 10.84 -21.54 9.55
N ALA A 173 10.01 -20.64 10.09
CA ALA A 173 9.30 -20.78 11.36
C ALA A 173 7.79 -20.54 11.19
N GLY A 174 7.15 -21.13 10.17
CA GLY A 174 5.68 -21.33 10.12
C GLY A 174 4.81 -20.08 10.28
N THR A 175 5.33 -18.89 10.01
CA THR A 175 4.68 -17.63 10.34
C THR A 175 4.97 -16.55 9.30
N SER A 176 4.58 -16.73 8.04
CA SER A 176 4.56 -15.59 7.10
C SER A 176 3.21 -15.45 6.43
N VAL A 177 2.47 -14.43 6.85
CA VAL A 177 1.94 -13.30 6.05
C VAL A 177 1.10 -12.49 7.03
N ILE A 178 1.72 -11.69 7.91
CA ILE A 178 0.96 -10.90 8.90
C ILE A 178 1.01 -9.39 8.63
N MET A 179 1.96 -8.88 7.85
CA MET A 179 2.14 -7.42 7.75
C MET A 179 1.44 -6.73 6.58
N PHE A 180 0.92 -7.46 5.58
CA PHE A 180 0.45 -6.84 4.31
C PHE A 180 -1.06 -6.74 4.11
N SER A 181 -1.90 -7.27 5.01
CA SER A 181 -3.34 -7.42 4.70
C SER A 181 -4.31 -6.81 5.70
N ILE A 182 -3.86 -6.06 6.70
CA ILE A 182 -4.77 -5.47 7.69
C ILE A 182 -5.09 -4.01 7.36
N ASN A 183 -5.57 -3.77 6.13
CA ASN A 183 -6.21 -2.50 5.77
C ASN A 183 -7.68 -2.67 5.36
N SER A 184 -8.21 -3.91 5.34
CA SER A 184 -9.65 -4.15 5.17
C SER A 184 -10.14 -5.44 5.84
N LEU A 185 -11.36 -5.39 6.36
CA LEU A 185 -12.07 -6.49 7.05
C LEU A 185 -12.23 -7.75 6.18
N ASP A 186 -12.39 -7.57 4.86
CA ASP A 186 -12.62 -8.69 3.93
C ASP A 186 -11.35 -9.49 3.67
N GLY A 187 -10.18 -8.83 3.66
CA GLY A 187 -8.88 -9.51 3.54
C GLY A 187 -8.57 -10.39 4.75
N LEU A 188 -9.01 -9.96 5.94
CA LEU A 188 -8.85 -10.72 7.17
C LEU A 188 -9.82 -11.92 7.21
N ASN A 189 -11.08 -11.74 6.81
CA ASN A 189 -12.09 -12.81 6.76
C ASN A 189 -11.81 -13.87 5.68
N ASP A 190 -11.36 -13.48 4.48
CA ASP A 190 -10.98 -14.43 3.42
C ASP A 190 -9.75 -15.25 3.81
N PHE A 191 -8.79 -14.62 4.51
CA PHE A 191 -7.61 -15.30 5.04
C PHE A 191 -7.97 -16.34 6.10
N LEU A 192 -8.87 -15.99 7.03
CA LEU A 192 -9.32 -16.91 8.08
C LEU A 192 -10.13 -18.08 7.52
N LYS A 193 -11.03 -17.84 6.56
CA LYS A 193 -11.83 -18.90 5.92
C LYS A 193 -10.99 -19.89 5.13
N LYS A 194 -9.87 -19.44 4.54
CA LYS A 194 -9.02 -20.27 3.67
C LYS A 194 -8.01 -21.12 4.44
N LYS A 195 -7.71 -20.78 5.70
CA LYS A 195 -6.77 -21.52 6.57
C LYS A 195 -7.48 -22.54 7.49
N LEU A 196 -8.80 -22.43 7.63
CA LEU A 196 -9.64 -23.32 8.42
C LEU A 196 -10.55 -24.10 7.49
N ASP A 197 -10.13 -25.29 7.07
CA ASP A 197 -10.93 -26.24 6.28
C ASP A 197 -12.14 -26.77 7.08
N GLY A 198 -13.12 -25.90 7.38
CA GLY A 198 -14.46 -26.32 7.79
C GLY A 198 -14.69 -26.67 9.26
N ALA A 199 -13.92 -26.15 10.22
CA ALA A 199 -14.28 -26.28 11.64
C ALA A 199 -14.17 -24.93 12.37
N VAL A 200 -15.32 -24.35 12.68
CA VAL A 200 -15.47 -23.00 13.26
C VAL A 200 -15.30 -22.99 14.79
N ASP A 201 -15.24 -24.14 15.45
CA ASP A 201 -15.41 -24.21 16.92
C ASP A 201 -14.12 -24.28 17.75
N GLY A 202 -12.94 -23.99 17.18
CA GLY A 202 -11.68 -23.95 17.94
C GLY A 202 -10.63 -22.95 17.45
N ALA A 203 -10.95 -22.18 16.41
CA ALA A 203 -10.00 -21.33 15.72
C ALA A 203 -9.76 -19.97 16.39
N SER A 204 -10.79 -19.44 17.05
CA SER A 204 -10.76 -18.09 17.64
C SER A 204 -9.64 -17.95 18.68
N ALA A 205 -9.51 -18.92 19.59
CA ALA A 205 -8.51 -18.88 20.65
C ALA A 205 -7.06 -18.94 20.14
N HIS A 206 -6.80 -19.69 19.05
CA HIS A 206 -5.46 -19.80 18.48
C HIS A 206 -5.06 -18.54 17.71
N ILE A 207 -6.01 -17.95 16.96
CA ILE A 207 -5.82 -16.68 16.25
C ILE A 207 -5.62 -15.51 17.23
N GLN A 208 -6.36 -15.51 18.34
CA GLN A 208 -6.21 -14.51 19.40
C GLN A 208 -4.86 -14.60 20.11
N ASN A 209 -4.39 -15.80 20.41
CA ASN A 209 -3.06 -16.00 20.97
C ASN A 209 -1.96 -15.52 20.01
N LEU A 210 -2.11 -15.75 18.70
CA LEU A 210 -1.15 -15.32 17.69
C LEU A 210 -1.14 -13.78 17.53
N LEU A 211 -2.32 -13.15 17.47
CA LEU A 211 -2.45 -11.68 17.40
C LEU A 211 -1.98 -11.03 18.70
N GLY A 212 -2.32 -11.57 19.86
CA GLY A 212 -1.89 -11.08 21.17
C GLY A 212 -0.38 -11.22 21.42
N ALA A 213 0.27 -12.22 20.82
CA ALA A 213 1.73 -12.37 20.88
C ALA A 213 2.48 -11.42 19.93
N THR A 214 1.84 -11.00 18.84
CA THR A 214 2.44 -10.16 17.78
C THR A 214 2.24 -8.66 18.04
N VAL A 215 1.12 -8.31 18.65
CA VAL A 215 0.80 -6.93 19.02
C VAL A 215 1.37 -6.66 20.42
N HIS A 216 2.02 -5.51 20.62
CA HIS A 216 2.57 -5.15 21.94
C HIS A 216 1.49 -5.33 23.03
N SER A 217 1.86 -5.93 24.17
CA SER A 217 0.93 -6.37 25.25
C SER A 217 -0.02 -5.31 25.81
N LYS A 218 0.15 -4.05 25.41
CA LYS A 218 -0.58 -2.87 25.87
C LYS A 218 -1.52 -2.29 24.82
N VAL A 219 -1.50 -2.76 23.58
CA VAL A 219 -2.34 -2.20 22.51
C VAL A 219 -3.82 -2.36 22.83
N MET A 220 -4.24 -3.52 23.36
CA MET A 220 -5.63 -3.70 23.82
C MET A 220 -6.04 -2.61 24.81
N GLU A 221 -5.23 -2.39 25.84
CA GLU A 221 -5.49 -1.39 26.88
C GLU A 221 -5.56 0.04 26.29
N PHE A 222 -4.71 0.36 25.31
CA PHE A 222 -4.76 1.64 24.60
C PHE A 222 -6.02 1.80 23.74
N LEU A 223 -6.44 0.76 23.03
CA LEU A 223 -7.65 0.80 22.20
C LEU A 223 -8.91 0.91 23.07
N GLU A 224 -9.01 0.12 24.15
CA GLU A 224 -10.12 0.19 25.10
C GLU A 224 -10.20 1.56 25.78
N ALA A 225 -9.06 2.12 26.21
CA ALA A 225 -9.02 3.42 26.85
C ALA A 225 -9.36 4.59 25.92
N THR A 226 -9.34 4.37 24.59
CA THR A 226 -9.65 5.38 23.57
C THR A 226 -11.01 5.17 22.88
N LEU A 227 -11.90 4.31 23.41
CA LEU A 227 -13.28 4.16 22.91
C LEU A 227 -14.04 5.51 22.86
N ASN A 228 -13.75 6.40 23.81
CA ASN A 228 -14.21 7.78 23.84
C ASN A 228 -13.01 8.73 23.77
N TRP A 229 -13.26 9.98 23.37
CA TRP A 229 -12.24 11.03 23.38
C TRP A 229 -11.61 11.16 24.77
N THR A 230 -10.29 10.96 24.87
CA THR A 230 -9.56 11.03 26.13
C THR A 230 -8.26 11.82 25.98
N TYR A 231 -7.84 12.47 27.04
CA TYR A 231 -6.56 13.19 27.05
C TYR A 231 -5.39 12.23 27.20
N ARG A 232 -4.21 12.60 26.67
CA ARG A 232 -2.99 11.77 26.81
C ARG A 232 -2.69 11.44 28.26
N LYS A 233 -2.85 12.40 29.18
CA LYS A 233 -2.58 12.19 30.61
C LYS A 233 -3.47 11.08 31.17
N GLU A 234 -4.77 11.18 30.96
CA GLU A 234 -5.76 10.20 31.42
C GLU A 234 -5.56 8.83 30.76
N LEU A 235 -5.23 8.80 29.47
CA LEU A 235 -4.94 7.58 28.72
C LEU A 235 -3.77 6.81 29.35
N PHE A 236 -2.65 7.50 29.60
CA PHE A 236 -1.47 6.87 30.19
C PHE A 236 -1.69 6.50 31.66
N GLU A 237 -2.41 7.30 32.43
CA GLU A 237 -2.80 6.98 33.81
C GLU A 237 -3.66 5.72 33.90
N LYS A 238 -4.66 5.56 33.02
CA LYS A 238 -5.51 4.35 32.98
C LYS A 238 -4.73 3.06 32.69
N ILE A 239 -3.65 3.17 31.90
CA ILE A 239 -2.83 2.04 31.46
C ILE A 239 -1.67 1.77 32.45
N GLY A 240 -1.48 2.64 33.46
CA GLY A 240 -0.44 2.51 34.47
C GLY A 240 0.95 2.97 33.99
N PHE A 241 1.01 3.91 33.04
CA PHE A 241 2.24 4.49 32.55
C PHE A 241 2.37 5.98 32.91
N SER A 242 3.61 6.43 33.13
CA SER A 242 3.89 7.86 33.26
C SER A 242 3.70 8.59 31.93
N ASN A 243 3.00 9.72 31.95
CA ASN A 243 2.80 10.59 30.78
C ASN A 243 4.09 11.36 30.43
N ASN A 244 5.00 10.71 29.70
CA ASN A 244 6.24 11.29 29.21
C ASN A 244 6.46 11.03 27.70
N THR A 245 7.43 11.72 27.11
CA THR A 245 7.70 11.66 25.66
C THR A 245 8.13 10.27 25.21
N GLN A 246 8.92 9.54 26.01
CA GLN A 246 9.41 8.20 25.67
C GLN A 246 8.25 7.20 25.59
N ASN A 247 7.36 7.20 26.58
CA ASN A 247 6.19 6.34 26.62
C ASN A 247 5.19 6.69 25.50
N ARG A 248 5.03 7.97 25.18
CA ARG A 248 4.24 8.40 24.01
C ARG A 248 4.80 7.80 22.71
N ALA A 249 6.08 8.02 22.45
CA ALA A 249 6.74 7.54 21.22
C ALA A 249 6.73 6.01 21.12
N LYS A 250 6.84 5.31 22.25
CA LYS A 250 6.86 3.85 22.28
C LYS A 250 5.48 3.21 22.13
N TYR A 251 4.43 3.81 22.70
CA TYR A 251 3.14 3.13 22.83
C TYR A 251 1.97 3.80 22.11
N LEU A 252 1.96 5.13 22.00
CA LEU A 252 0.83 5.86 21.41
C LEU A 252 1.09 6.24 19.95
N ASP A 253 2.28 6.76 19.65
CA ASP A 253 2.61 7.21 18.29
C ASP A 253 2.50 6.06 17.25
N PRO A 254 2.92 4.81 17.52
CA PRO A 254 2.72 3.70 16.57
C PRO A 254 1.24 3.43 16.26
N LEU A 255 0.35 3.59 17.24
CA LEU A 255 -1.10 3.38 17.04
C LEU A 255 -1.71 4.48 16.18
N ILE A 256 -1.13 5.68 16.21
CA ILE A 256 -1.53 6.80 15.36
C ILE A 256 -0.98 6.62 13.93
N GLU A 257 0.28 6.19 13.80
CA GLU A 257 0.92 5.93 12.51
C GLU A 257 0.23 4.81 11.72
N ASN A 258 -0.31 3.82 12.43
CA ASN A 258 -1.08 2.71 11.84
C ASN A 258 -2.58 3.00 11.73
N ASP A 259 -3.02 4.24 11.95
CA ASP A 259 -4.43 4.65 11.86
C ASP A 259 -5.38 3.83 12.76
N TRP A 260 -4.91 3.37 13.93
CA TRP A 260 -5.76 2.71 14.93
C TRP A 260 -6.30 3.69 15.97
N ILE A 261 -5.61 4.82 16.15
CA ILE A 261 -6.01 5.94 17.02
C ILE A 261 -5.82 7.25 16.27
N VAL A 262 -6.79 8.16 16.37
CA VAL A 262 -6.75 9.48 15.75
C VAL A 262 -6.57 10.59 16.80
N LYS A 263 -5.92 11.67 16.37
CA LYS A 263 -5.80 12.95 17.12
C LYS A 263 -7.00 13.85 16.80
N GLU A 264 -7.57 14.51 17.79
CA GLU A 264 -8.66 15.48 17.57
C GLU A 264 -8.19 16.69 16.74
N PHE A 265 -6.97 17.16 16.99
CA PHE A 265 -6.35 18.28 16.28
C PHE A 265 -5.06 17.81 15.59
N PRO A 266 -5.13 17.13 14.44
CA PRO A 266 -3.97 16.53 13.78
C PRO A 266 -2.92 17.58 13.38
N ASP A 267 -3.36 18.74 12.89
CA ASP A 267 -2.51 19.86 12.45
C ASP A 267 -1.84 20.62 13.61
N LYS A 268 -2.34 20.44 14.83
CA LYS A 268 -1.84 21.10 16.05
C LYS A 268 -1.43 20.06 17.08
N SER A 269 -0.39 19.31 16.76
CA SER A 269 0.09 18.19 17.57
C SER A 269 0.54 18.59 19.00
N THR A 270 0.83 19.87 19.25
CA THR A 270 1.19 20.42 20.57
C THR A 270 0.02 21.11 21.30
N SER A 271 -1.22 20.99 20.78
CA SER A 271 -2.39 21.58 21.41
C SER A 271 -2.55 21.11 22.86
N PRO A 272 -2.76 22.02 23.83
CA PRO A 272 -2.96 21.65 25.23
C PRO A 272 -4.25 20.84 25.43
N ASN A 273 -5.21 20.98 24.51
CA ASN A 273 -6.48 20.27 24.54
C ASN A 273 -6.51 19.05 23.62
N GLN A 274 -5.35 18.51 23.23
CA GLN A 274 -5.28 17.35 22.34
C GLN A 274 -5.92 16.11 22.99
N ARG A 275 -6.90 15.52 22.30
CA ARG A 275 -7.54 14.26 22.67
C ARG A 275 -7.32 13.19 21.62
N TYR A 276 -7.47 11.95 22.04
CA TYR A 276 -7.26 10.76 21.24
C TYR A 276 -8.51 9.90 21.28
N LYS A 277 -8.86 9.30 20.14
CA LYS A 277 -9.98 8.37 20.03
C LYS A 277 -9.61 7.24 19.07
N ILE A 278 -10.14 6.05 19.33
CA ILE A 278 -10.00 4.90 18.45
C ILE A 278 -10.66 5.18 17.09
N THR A 279 -10.05 4.70 16.01
CA THR A 279 -10.62 4.74 14.66
C THR A 279 -11.49 3.52 14.41
N GLU A 280 -12.16 3.46 13.25
CA GLU A 280 -12.85 2.23 12.83
C GLU A 280 -11.88 1.04 12.69
N SER A 281 -10.68 1.27 12.16
CA SER A 281 -9.63 0.26 12.01
C SER A 281 -9.16 -0.26 13.37
N GLY A 282 -8.94 0.63 14.33
CA GLY A 282 -8.60 0.27 15.70
C GLY A 282 -9.71 -0.49 16.41
N LEU A 283 -10.99 -0.11 16.21
CA LEU A 283 -12.14 -0.78 16.82
C LEU A 283 -12.33 -2.20 16.29
N ARG A 284 -12.09 -2.41 14.99
CA ARG A 284 -12.11 -3.74 14.37
C ARG A 284 -11.01 -4.62 14.93
N LEU A 285 -9.80 -4.09 15.06
CA LEU A 285 -8.67 -4.78 15.71
C LEU A 285 -9.01 -5.14 17.16
N LEU A 286 -9.56 -4.21 17.93
CA LEU A 286 -9.98 -4.44 19.31
C LEU A 286 -11.01 -5.57 19.42
N ASN A 287 -12.03 -5.59 18.56
CA ASN A 287 -13.03 -6.65 18.56
C ASN A 287 -12.42 -8.02 18.21
N LEU A 288 -11.45 -8.07 17.29
CA LEU A 288 -10.76 -9.30 16.90
C LEU A 288 -9.92 -9.90 18.03
N ILE A 289 -9.30 -9.05 18.87
CA ILE A 289 -8.45 -9.48 19.99
C ILE A 289 -9.19 -9.59 21.33
N SER A 290 -10.38 -8.99 21.47
CA SER A 290 -11.19 -8.93 22.71
C SER A 290 -12.21 -10.06 22.86
N THR A 291 -12.61 -10.73 21.76
CA THR A 291 -13.70 -11.72 21.80
C THR A 291 -13.25 -12.99 22.54
N LYS A 292 -13.75 -13.25 23.75
CA LYS A 292 -13.54 -14.54 24.44
C LYS A 292 -14.28 -15.69 23.77
#